data_AF-A0A3B0UE54-F1
#
_entry.id   AF-A0A3B0UE54-F1
#
_cell.length_a   1.000
_cell.length_b   1.000
_cell.length_c   1.000
_cell.angle_alpha   90.00
_cell.angle_beta   90.00
_cell.angle_gamma   90.00
#
_symmetry.space_group_name_H-M   'P 1'
#
loop_
_entity.id
_entity.type
_entity.pdbx_description
1 polymer ?
#
loop_
_entity_poly.entity_id
_entity_poly.type
_entity_poly.pdbx_seq_one_letter_code
_entity_poly.pdbx_strand_id
1 'polypeptide(L)' 'MNPIFISLRKVFIIITVILFSINTKAQQLDMKLLKGIEPRNIGPGGMSGRVTALDVVQSNPQIIYAGTASGGLW' A
#
# COMPACT_ATOMS: atom_id res chain seq x y z
N MET A 1 -5.06 43.56 22.07
CA MET A 1 -4.86 42.40 22.97
C MET A 1 -3.37 42.22 23.19
N ASN A 2 -2.95 41.94 24.44
CA ASN A 2 -1.54 41.82 24.81
C ASN A 2 -0.89 40.62 24.05
N PRO A 3 0.27 40.77 23.36
CA PRO A 3 0.88 39.69 22.56
C PRO A 3 1.16 38.41 23.35
N ILE A 4 1.43 38.56 24.65
CA ILE A 4 1.62 37.47 25.61
C ILE A 4 0.37 36.57 25.71
N PHE A 5 -0.82 37.16 25.69
CA PHE A 5 -2.09 36.42 25.79
C PHE A 5 -2.36 35.56 24.55
N ILE A 6 -1.97 36.07 23.37
CA ILE A 6 -2.08 35.34 22.10
C ILE A 6 -1.11 34.16 22.04
N SER A 7 0.11 34.34 22.55
CA SER A 7 1.10 33.26 22.66
C SER A 7 0.63 32.14 23.59
N LEU A 8 0.10 32.50 24.76
CA LEU A 8 -0.42 31.53 25.74
C LEU A 8 -1.59 30.69 25.18
N ARG A 9 -2.49 31.31 24.40
CA ARG A 9 -3.60 30.59 23.74
C ARG A 9 -3.11 29.56 22.73
N LYS A 10 -2.05 29.86 21.97
CA LYS A 10 -1.46 28.92 21.00
C LYS A 10 -0.83 27.72 21.70
N VAL A 11 -0.08 27.96 22.78
CA VAL A 11 0.54 26.89 23.57
C VAL A 11 -0.53 25.96 24.14
N PHE A 12 -1.62 26.51 24.66
CA PHE A 12 -2.75 25.72 25.15
C PHE A 12 -3.35 24.83 24.06
N ILE A 13 -3.62 25.38 22.87
CA ILE A 13 -4.16 24.60 21.74
C ILE A 13 -3.22 23.47 21.33
N ILE A 14 -1.91 23.75 21.26
CA ILE A 14 -0.91 22.74 20.88
C ILE A 14 -0.90 21.59 21.90
N ILE A 15 -0.92 21.90 23.20
CA ILE A 15 -0.97 20.90 24.26
C ILE A 15 -2.24 20.05 24.14
N THR A 16 -3.40 20.66 23.89
CA THR A 16 -4.65 19.93 23.71
C THR A 16 -4.59 18.96 22.51
N VAL A 17 -4.02 19.39 21.39
CA VAL A 17 -3.87 18.54 20.21
C VAL A 17 -2.93 17.36 20.50
N ILE A 18 -1.81 17.60 21.17
CA ILE A 18 -0.85 16.55 21.54
C ILE A 18 -1.48 15.52 22.48
N LEU A 19 -2.23 15.97 23.48
CA LEU A 19 -2.93 15.09 24.43
C LEU A 19 -4.07 14.30 23.78
N PHE A 20 -4.66 14.80 22.70
CA PHE A 20 -5.67 14.06 21.94
C PHE A 20 -5.03 12.97 21.07
N SER A 21 -3.89 13.25 20.42
CA SER A 21 -3.19 12.29 19.54
C SER A 21 -2.68 11.04 20.26
N ILE A 22 -2.32 11.12 21.55
CA ILE A 22 -1.83 9.94 22.30
C ILE A 22 -2.91 8.88 22.55
N ASN A 23 -4.19 9.22 22.40
CA ASN A 23 -5.30 8.32 22.69
C ASN A 23 -5.86 7.60 21.44
N THR A 24 -5.34 7.87 20.25
CA THR A 24 -5.81 7.20 19.03
C THR A 24 -5.33 5.74 19.00
N LYS A 25 -6.25 4.80 19.16
CA LYS A 25 -6.01 3.36 18.93
C LYS A 25 -6.53 2.99 17.54
N ALA A 26 -5.71 2.34 16.73
CA ALA A 26 -6.15 1.77 15.47
C ALA A 26 -7.00 0.51 15.70
N GLN A 27 -7.85 0.15 14.73
CA GLN A 27 -8.55 -1.13 14.74
C GLN A 27 -7.55 -2.29 14.70
N GLN A 28 -7.81 -3.33 15.50
CA GLN A 28 -7.03 -4.57 15.44
C GLN A 28 -7.49 -5.40 14.25
N LEU A 29 -6.55 -5.78 13.38
CA LEU A 29 -6.82 -6.70 12.27
C LEU A 29 -7.05 -8.11 12.82
N ASP A 30 -8.25 -8.66 12.61
CA ASP A 30 -8.55 -10.04 12.98
C ASP A 30 -8.01 -11.00 11.92
N MET A 31 -6.90 -11.67 12.25
CA MET A 31 -6.28 -12.67 11.38
C MET A 31 -7.20 -13.86 11.08
N LYS A 32 -8.25 -14.10 11.88
CA LYS A 32 -9.26 -15.12 11.58
C LYS A 32 -10.08 -14.76 10.34
N LEU A 33 -10.30 -13.48 10.07
CA LEU A 33 -10.98 -13.02 8.85
C LEU A 33 -10.15 -13.25 7.59
N LEU A 34 -8.82 -13.26 7.73
CA LEU A 34 -7.89 -13.56 6.63
C LEU A 34 -7.65 -15.07 6.45
N LYS A 35 -8.07 -15.88 7.42
CA LYS A 35 -7.90 -17.33 7.36
C LYS A 35 -8.70 -17.91 6.20
N GLY A 36 -8.02 -18.59 5.28
CA GLY A 36 -8.64 -19.17 4.08
C GLY A 36 -8.66 -18.25 2.87
N ILE A 37 -8.14 -17.02 2.97
CA ILE A 37 -7.85 -16.20 1.80
C ILE A 37 -6.47 -16.59 1.27
N GLU A 38 -6.46 -17.33 0.17
CA GLU A 38 -5.23 -17.63 -0.55
C GLU A 38 -4.95 -16.52 -1.58
N PRO A 39 -3.72 -15.98 -1.66
CA PRO A 39 -3.32 -15.16 -2.77
C PRO A 39 -3.52 -15.95 -4.06
N ARG A 40 -4.45 -15.49 -4.90
CA ARG A 40 -4.73 -16.11 -6.20
C ARG A 40 -4.61 -15.07 -7.29
N ASN A 41 -4.14 -15.51 -8.45
CA ASN A 41 -4.27 -14.71 -9.65
C ASN A 41 -5.77 -14.54 -9.95
N ILE A 42 -6.22 -13.29 -10.05
CA ILE A 42 -7.58 -12.92 -10.46
C ILE A 42 -7.66 -12.64 -11.98
N GLY A 43 -6.64 -13.04 -12.72
CA GLY A 43 -6.39 -12.57 -14.09
C GLY A 43 -5.66 -11.23 -14.10
N PRO A 44 -5.48 -10.61 -15.28
CA PRO A 44 -4.80 -9.32 -15.42
C PRO A 44 -5.65 -8.20 -14.79
N GLY A 45 -5.39 -7.90 -13.52
CA GLY A 45 -6.07 -6.84 -12.76
C GLY A 45 -5.71 -5.42 -13.22
N GLY A 46 -4.64 -5.27 -14.00
CA GLY A 46 -4.35 -4.06 -14.76
C GLY A 46 -5.08 -4.12 -16.09
N MET A 47 -6.20 -3.39 -16.21
CA MET A 47 -6.84 -3.17 -17.51
C MET A 47 -5.77 -2.69 -18.50
N SER A 48 -5.45 -3.49 -19.52
CA SER A 48 -4.48 -3.13 -20.59
C SER A 48 -2.99 -3.20 -20.24
N GLY A 49 -2.54 -4.21 -19.49
CA GLY A 49 -1.09 -4.49 -19.36
C GLY A 49 -0.41 -4.71 -20.72
N ARG A 50 0.77 -4.12 -20.96
CA ARG A 50 1.58 -4.34 -22.17
C ARG A 50 2.61 -5.44 -21.93
N VAL A 51 2.62 -6.45 -22.80
CA VAL A 51 3.74 -7.38 -22.94
C VAL A 51 4.81 -6.69 -23.79
N THR A 52 5.97 -6.43 -23.22
CA THR A 52 7.05 -5.68 -23.88
C THR A 52 8.20 -6.58 -24.35
N ALA A 53 8.29 -7.79 -23.82
CA ALA A 53 9.29 -8.77 -24.21
C ALA A 53 8.68 -10.18 -24.22
N LEU A 54 9.06 -10.96 -25.23
CA LEU A 54 8.76 -12.38 -25.36
C LEU A 54 10.03 -13.07 -25.84
N ASP A 55 10.43 -14.14 -25.16
CA ASP A 55 11.58 -14.95 -25.55
C ASP A 55 11.32 -16.45 -25.31
N VAL A 56 12.00 -17.31 -26.06
CA VAL A 56 11.83 -18.76 -26.00
C VAL A 56 13.18 -19.45 -25.82
N VAL A 57 13.21 -20.48 -24.96
CA VAL A 57 14.40 -21.31 -24.82
C VAL A 57 14.55 -22.20 -26.05
N GLN A 58 15.52 -21.90 -26.92
CA GLN A 58 15.66 -22.58 -28.21
C GLN A 58 15.90 -24.10 -28.09
N SER A 59 16.55 -24.56 -27.01
CA SER A 59 16.78 -25.99 -26.75
C SER A 59 15.54 -26.72 -26.21
N ASN A 60 14.54 -25.98 -25.70
CA ASN A 60 13.25 -26.52 -25.27
C ASN A 60 12.13 -25.49 -25.49
N PRO A 61 11.50 -25.47 -26.69
CA PRO A 61 10.49 -24.49 -27.05
C PRO A 61 9.20 -24.52 -26.22
N GLN A 62 9.07 -25.46 -25.28
CA GLN A 62 7.98 -25.47 -24.29
C GLN A 62 8.20 -24.46 -23.16
N ILE A 63 9.39 -23.86 -23.06
CA ILE A 63 9.72 -22.83 -22.07
C ILE A 63 9.74 -21.47 -22.77
N ILE A 64 8.79 -20.62 -22.40
CA ILE A 64 8.59 -19.28 -22.95
C ILE A 64 8.56 -18.30 -21.78
N TYR A 65 9.27 -17.19 -21.93
CA TYR A 65 9.29 -16.09 -20.96
C TYR A 65 8.53 -14.89 -21.49
N ALA A 66 7.68 -14.30 -20.66
CA ALA A 66 6.94 -13.08 -20.99
C ALA A 66 7.26 -11.94 -20.01
N GLY A 67 7.89 -10.89 -20.53
CA GLY A 67 8.14 -9.66 -19.80
C GLY A 67 7.02 -8.65 -20.01
N THR A 68 6.46 -8.14 -18.92
CA THR A 68 5.39 -7.13 -18.95
C THR A 68 5.89 -5.79 -18.40
N ALA A 69 5.28 -4.69 -18.82
CA ALA A 69 5.74 -3.34 -18.46
C ALA A 69 5.72 -3.06 -16.94
N SER A 70 4.72 -3.59 -16.21
CA SER A 70 4.57 -3.39 -14.75
C SER A 70 4.21 -4.66 -13.99
N GLY A 71 3.98 -5.78 -14.67
CA GLY A 71 3.54 -7.06 -14.08
C GLY A 71 4.67 -8.08 -13.91
N GLY A 72 5.93 -7.70 -14.13
CA GLY A 72 7.09 -8.57 -13.96
C GLY A 72 7.28 -9.59 -15.09
N LEU A 73 7.95 -10.70 -14.72
CA LEU A 73 8.32 -11.82 -15.57
C LEU A 73 7.40 -13.02 -15.30
N TRP A 74 6.95 -13.67 -16.35
CA TRP A 74 6.11 -14.87 -16.34
C TRP A 74 6.76 -15.98 -17.13
#